data_AF-A0A1V4ZNA8-F1
#
_entry.id   AF-A0A1V4ZNA8-F1
#
_cell.length_a   1.000
_cell.length_b   1.000
_cell.length_c   1.000
_cell.angle_alpha   90.00
_cell.angle_beta   90.00
_cell.angle_gamma   90.00
#
_symmetry.space_group_name_H-M   'P 1'
#
loop_
_entity.id
_entity.type
_entity.pdbx_description
1 polymer ?
#
loop_
_entity_poly.entity_id
_entity_poly.type
_entity_poly.pdbx_seq_one_letter_code
_entity_poly.pdbx_strand_id
1 'polypeptide(L)'
;MPTNASITTPLNRFHKPDETHAEYIETILHRARNGIPTKKTHVMLPGITDDDLTLLREYFAEVQATHNITVKRLYKYSYILVHWREFIGEFRQNAIGDLHAGINKIQMARDANGNPRYAKNTLADYIGFLKRFYLWLNENEYTSIEERKINKIRVPTAPLMTKTAEMLVSKQDVFNMIAACRNSRDRAFISVLYEGGFRIGELGSLRWNQVKFSDWNVAINVDCKTGKPRYIPLVMSRQYLAQWRNDYPLPMADDGYVFLTAGRHQQLQYRGVTKQFEKIARRAGIQKHITPHLLRHSRITHLINDGVKESMIKMMMWGSVDSEMFKAYAHLTAGDIDAEMAKHAGIVIPDRKDELYGQSQDHPRA
;
A
#
# COMPACT_ATOMS: atom_id res chain seq x y z
N MET A 1 34.01 -34.91 -4.06
CA MET A 1 32.88 -34.46 -3.22
C MET A 1 32.57 -33.02 -3.58
N PRO A 2 31.40 -32.71 -4.17
CA PRO A 2 31.06 -31.34 -4.48
C PRO A 2 30.61 -30.63 -3.21
N THR A 3 31.27 -29.51 -2.92
CA THR A 3 30.98 -28.57 -1.85
C THR A 3 29.58 -27.98 -1.99
N ASN A 4 28.75 -28.19 -0.97
CA ASN A 4 27.45 -27.51 -0.82
C ASN A 4 27.66 -26.00 -0.72
N ALA A 5 27.53 -25.31 -1.85
CA ALA A 5 27.30 -23.88 -1.85
C ALA A 5 25.93 -23.64 -1.21
N SER A 6 25.93 -23.17 0.04
CA SER A 6 24.74 -22.65 0.71
C SER A 6 24.16 -21.55 -0.17
N ILE A 7 23.07 -21.86 -0.89
CA ILE A 7 22.26 -20.87 -1.62
C ILE A 7 21.58 -20.01 -0.55
N THR A 8 22.29 -19.01 -0.03
CA THR A 8 21.68 -17.96 0.77
C THR A 8 20.82 -17.14 -0.18
N THR A 9 19.51 -17.40 -0.20
CA THR A 9 18.54 -16.55 -0.87
C THR A 9 18.82 -15.10 -0.47
N PRO A 10 19.11 -14.18 -1.41
CA PRO A 10 19.50 -12.83 -1.07
C PRO A 10 18.39 -12.17 -0.24
N LEU A 11 18.70 -11.83 1.01
CA LEU A 11 17.76 -11.27 1.97
C LEU A 11 17.14 -9.99 1.36
N ASN A 12 15.85 -10.03 1.04
CA ASN A 12 15.13 -8.85 0.54
C ASN A 12 14.92 -7.87 1.69
N ARG A 13 15.84 -6.94 1.91
CA ARG A 13 15.83 -5.95 3.00
C ARG A 13 14.72 -4.90 2.88
N PHE A 14 14.03 -4.86 1.74
CA PHE A 14 12.89 -3.99 1.56
C PHE A 14 11.65 -4.49 2.31
N HIS A 15 11.53 -5.82 2.43
CA HIS A 15 10.51 -6.49 3.23
C HIS A 15 11.16 -7.12 4.45
N LYS A 16 10.47 -7.15 5.59
CA LYS A 16 10.96 -7.99 6.68
C LYS A 16 10.72 -9.46 6.30
N PRO A 17 11.64 -10.37 6.63
CA PRO A 17 11.45 -11.78 6.34
C PRO A 17 10.31 -12.35 7.20
N ASP A 18 9.84 -13.54 6.86
CA ASP A 18 8.67 -14.12 7.51
C ASP A 18 8.97 -14.51 8.97
N GLU A 19 10.20 -14.93 9.30
CA GLU A 19 10.61 -15.24 10.69
C GLU A 19 10.45 -14.01 11.59
N THR A 20 10.81 -12.83 11.10
CA THR A 20 10.63 -11.58 11.85
C THR A 20 9.15 -11.27 12.10
N HIS A 21 8.25 -11.60 11.18
CA HIS A 21 6.82 -11.39 11.40
C HIS A 21 6.25 -12.44 12.36
N ALA A 22 6.73 -13.68 12.31
CA ALA A 22 6.37 -14.72 13.27
C ALA A 22 6.77 -14.32 14.71
N GLU A 23 8.01 -13.83 14.90
CA GLU A 23 8.46 -13.27 16.18
C GLU A 23 7.56 -12.11 16.66
N TYR A 24 7.08 -11.26 15.74
CA TYR A 24 6.17 -10.17 16.10
C TYR A 24 4.79 -10.66 16.51
N ILE A 25 4.29 -11.74 15.92
CA ILE A 25 3.03 -12.37 16.33
C ILE A 25 3.19 -12.88 17.77
N GLU A 26 4.22 -13.68 18.06
CA GLU A 26 4.45 -14.20 19.41
C GLU A 26 4.68 -13.07 20.42
N THR A 27 5.40 -12.00 20.03
CA THR A 27 5.58 -10.82 20.89
C THR A 27 4.25 -10.13 21.21
N ILE A 28 3.33 -10.01 20.23
CA ILE A 28 2.01 -9.41 20.45
C ILE A 28 1.20 -10.29 21.41
N LEU A 29 1.13 -11.60 21.17
CA LEU A 29 0.37 -12.53 21.98
C LEU A 29 0.89 -12.58 23.42
N HIS A 30 2.22 -12.66 23.60
CA HIS A 30 2.85 -12.63 24.91
C HIS A 30 2.58 -11.32 25.66
N ARG A 31 2.66 -10.17 24.98
CA ARG A 31 2.37 -8.88 25.62
C ARG A 31 0.90 -8.74 26.01
N ALA A 32 -0.01 -9.18 25.16
CA ALA A 32 -1.44 -9.16 25.44
C ALA A 32 -1.77 -10.01 26.67
N ARG A 33 -1.18 -11.20 26.79
CA ARG A 33 -1.36 -12.10 27.94
C ARG A 33 -0.99 -11.43 29.25
N ASN A 34 0.13 -10.72 29.26
CA ASN A 34 0.73 -10.13 30.45
C ASN A 34 0.27 -8.68 30.69
N GLY A 35 -0.71 -8.15 29.94
CA GLY A 35 -1.14 -6.76 30.05
C GLY A 35 -0.04 -5.73 29.75
N ILE A 36 0.98 -6.11 28.98
CA ILE A 36 2.14 -5.27 28.69
C ILE A 36 1.81 -4.33 27.52
N PRO A 37 1.94 -3.00 27.68
CA PRO A 37 1.66 -2.05 26.62
C PRO A 37 2.64 -2.19 25.45
N THR A 38 2.19 -1.83 24.24
CA THR A 38 3.09 -1.84 23.07
C THR A 38 4.00 -0.60 23.07
N LYS A 39 5.28 -0.80 22.71
CA LYS A 39 6.33 0.26 22.69
C LYS A 39 6.02 1.51 21.84
N LYS A 40 4.98 1.50 20.99
CA LYS A 40 4.71 2.55 19.99
C LYS A 40 3.49 3.40 20.27
N THR A 41 2.50 2.89 20.98
CA THR A 41 1.22 3.59 21.15
C THR A 41 0.89 3.87 22.61
N HIS A 42 1.65 3.34 23.58
CA HIS A 42 1.30 3.37 25.01
C HIS A 42 -0.12 2.87 25.32
N VAL A 43 -0.75 2.19 24.35
CA VAL A 43 -2.06 1.57 24.51
C VAL A 43 -1.86 0.30 25.31
N MET A 44 -2.51 0.24 26.47
CA MET A 44 -2.64 -0.99 27.24
C MET A 44 -3.32 -2.02 26.35
N LEU A 45 -2.62 -3.13 26.07
CA LEU A 45 -3.30 -4.24 25.42
C LEU A 45 -4.32 -4.79 26.42
N PRO A 46 -5.58 -4.98 26.01
CA PRO A 46 -6.56 -5.62 26.85
C PRO A 46 -6.04 -7.01 27.22
N GLY A 47 -6.13 -7.38 28.49
CA GLY A 47 -5.74 -8.72 28.92
C GLY A 47 -6.49 -9.76 28.09
N ILE A 48 -5.73 -10.67 27.47
CA ILE A 48 -6.26 -11.80 26.73
C ILE A 48 -6.10 -13.06 27.58
N THR A 49 -7.11 -13.94 27.62
CA THR A 49 -7.04 -15.17 28.42
C THR A 49 -6.23 -16.25 27.71
N ASP A 50 -5.86 -17.31 28.43
CA ASP A 50 -5.20 -18.47 27.83
C ASP A 50 -6.10 -19.21 26.84
N ASP A 51 -7.42 -19.19 27.06
CA ASP A 51 -8.41 -19.70 26.10
C ASP A 51 -8.45 -18.85 24.83
N ASP A 52 -8.52 -17.52 24.95
CA ASP A 52 -8.47 -16.60 23.81
C ASP A 52 -7.17 -16.80 22.98
N LEU A 53 -6.02 -17.01 23.65
CA LEU A 53 -4.74 -17.29 22.97
C LEU A 53 -4.76 -18.61 22.20
N THR A 54 -5.39 -19.63 22.77
CA THR A 54 -5.54 -20.94 22.14
C THR A 54 -6.35 -20.81 20.86
N LEU A 55 -7.51 -20.15 20.94
CA LEU A 55 -8.36 -19.84 19.79
C LEU A 55 -7.64 -19.08 18.69
N LEU A 56 -6.88 -18.03 19.05
CA LEU A 56 -6.15 -17.24 18.07
C LEU A 56 -5.07 -18.07 17.37
N ARG A 57 -4.31 -18.90 18.09
CA ARG A 57 -3.27 -19.75 17.51
C ARG A 57 -3.85 -20.79 16.56
N GLU A 58 -4.95 -21.41 16.95
CA GLU A 58 -5.66 -22.39 16.12
C GLU A 58 -6.18 -21.74 14.83
N TYR A 59 -6.90 -20.62 14.95
CA TYR A 59 -7.36 -19.84 13.79
C TYR A 59 -6.21 -19.41 12.87
N PHE A 60 -5.08 -18.97 13.44
CA PHE A 60 -3.92 -18.56 12.66
C PHE A 60 -3.28 -19.71 11.89
N ALA A 61 -3.15 -20.88 12.52
CA ALA A 61 -2.65 -22.08 11.86
C ALA A 61 -3.56 -22.48 10.70
N GLU A 62 -4.88 -22.50 10.91
CA GLU A 62 -5.84 -22.88 9.88
C GLU A 62 -5.85 -21.90 8.72
N VAL A 63 -5.96 -20.59 8.97
CA VAL A 63 -5.99 -19.59 7.89
C VAL A 63 -4.68 -19.59 7.10
N GLN A 64 -3.55 -19.80 7.77
CA GLN A 64 -2.26 -19.92 7.07
C GLN A 64 -2.21 -21.14 6.16
N ALA A 65 -2.71 -22.30 6.62
CA ALA A 65 -2.74 -23.54 5.85
C ALA A 65 -3.74 -23.53 4.69
N THR A 66 -4.93 -22.97 4.90
CA THR A 66 -6.06 -23.06 3.95
C THR A 66 -6.12 -21.91 2.95
N HIS A 67 -5.72 -20.70 3.35
CA HIS A 67 -5.86 -19.50 2.52
C HIS A 67 -4.53 -19.00 1.94
N ASN A 68 -3.43 -19.73 2.18
CA ASN A 68 -2.07 -19.41 1.75
C ASN A 68 -1.69 -17.93 2.02
N ILE A 69 -2.09 -17.43 3.20
CA ILE A 69 -1.81 -16.03 3.56
C ILE A 69 -0.35 -15.88 4.02
N THR A 70 0.30 -14.82 3.56
CA THR A 70 1.66 -14.49 4.03
C THR A 70 1.70 -14.23 5.53
N VAL A 71 2.81 -14.55 6.21
CA VAL A 71 3.00 -14.30 7.66
C VAL A 71 2.83 -12.81 8.01
N LYS A 72 3.23 -11.91 7.11
CA LYS A 72 2.95 -10.46 7.26
C LYS A 72 1.45 -10.15 7.36
N ARG A 73 0.60 -10.85 6.61
CA ARG A 73 -0.87 -10.68 6.68
C ARG A 73 -1.40 -11.26 7.98
N LEU A 74 -0.85 -12.40 8.41
CA LEU A 74 -1.18 -13.00 9.71
C LEU A 74 -0.83 -12.07 10.88
N TYR A 75 0.31 -11.39 10.83
CA TYR A 75 0.67 -10.34 11.81
C TYR A 75 -0.36 -9.21 11.89
N LYS A 76 -1.02 -8.86 10.78
CA LYS A 76 -2.13 -7.89 10.79
C LYS A 76 -3.36 -8.49 11.49
N TYR A 77 -3.66 -9.76 11.27
CA TYR A 77 -4.78 -10.46 11.90
C TYR A 77 -4.59 -10.51 13.42
N SER A 78 -3.40 -10.92 13.86
CA SER A 78 -3.08 -11.03 15.29
C SER A 78 -3.17 -9.69 16.00
N TYR A 79 -2.60 -8.64 15.42
CA TYR A 79 -2.73 -7.29 15.96
C TYR A 79 -4.20 -6.89 16.11
N ILE A 80 -5.02 -7.04 15.07
CA ILE A 80 -6.41 -6.58 15.07
C ILE A 80 -7.28 -7.39 16.03
N LEU A 81 -7.19 -8.72 16.02
CA LEU A 81 -8.01 -9.57 16.89
C LEU A 81 -7.66 -9.38 18.36
N VAL A 82 -6.38 -9.23 18.70
CA VAL A 82 -5.99 -8.87 20.08
C VAL A 82 -6.59 -7.51 20.48
N HIS A 83 -6.56 -6.51 19.59
CA HIS A 83 -7.13 -5.20 19.90
C HIS A 83 -8.66 -5.22 20.03
N TRP A 84 -9.36 -6.22 19.49
CA TRP A 84 -10.80 -6.34 19.71
C TRP A 84 -11.18 -6.53 21.16
N ARG A 85 -10.30 -7.12 21.99
CA ARG A 85 -10.53 -7.26 23.43
C ARG A 85 -10.63 -5.93 24.18
N GLU A 86 -10.32 -4.80 23.54
CA GLU A 86 -10.58 -3.45 24.08
C GLU A 86 -12.08 -3.13 24.08
N PHE A 87 -12.81 -3.74 23.14
CA PHE A 87 -14.20 -3.40 22.82
C PHE A 87 -15.18 -4.53 23.17
N ILE A 88 -14.73 -5.79 23.19
CA ILE A 88 -15.54 -6.98 23.49
C ILE A 88 -14.92 -7.87 24.58
N GLY A 89 -15.74 -8.73 25.19
CA GLY A 89 -15.35 -9.71 26.20
C GLY A 89 -14.55 -10.89 25.63
N GLU A 90 -14.36 -11.93 26.45
CA GLU A 90 -13.69 -13.17 26.04
C GLU A 90 -14.39 -13.78 24.83
N PHE A 91 -13.62 -14.32 23.88
CA PHE A 91 -14.15 -14.60 22.56
C PHE A 91 -15.31 -15.61 22.58
N ARG A 92 -15.21 -16.68 23.38
CA ARG A 92 -16.26 -17.70 23.54
C ARG A 92 -17.50 -17.18 24.26
N GLN A 93 -17.32 -16.24 25.18
CA GLN A 93 -18.38 -15.77 26.08
C GLN A 93 -19.25 -14.67 25.46
N ASN A 94 -18.76 -13.99 24.42
CA ASN A 94 -19.52 -12.93 23.77
C ASN A 94 -20.83 -13.48 23.18
N ALA A 95 -21.93 -12.78 23.45
CA ALA A 95 -23.17 -12.88 22.71
C ALA A 95 -23.15 -11.92 21.50
N ILE A 96 -24.13 -12.06 20.59
CA ILE A 96 -24.26 -11.15 19.45
C ILE A 96 -24.39 -9.68 19.87
N GLY A 97 -25.04 -9.42 21.02
CA GLY A 97 -25.18 -8.08 21.59
C GLY A 97 -23.83 -7.44 21.93
N ASP A 98 -22.89 -8.22 22.44
CA ASP A 98 -21.54 -7.76 22.77
C ASP A 98 -20.75 -7.37 21.53
N LEU A 99 -20.90 -8.13 20.44
CA LEU A 99 -20.28 -7.79 19.16
C LEU A 99 -20.84 -6.48 18.60
N HIS A 100 -22.16 -6.28 18.65
CA HIS A 100 -22.78 -5.02 18.23
C HIS A 100 -22.31 -3.84 19.10
N ALA A 101 -22.27 -4.03 20.43
CA ALA A 101 -21.78 -3.01 21.36
C ALA A 101 -20.30 -2.68 21.09
N GLY A 102 -19.46 -3.69 20.88
CA GLY A 102 -18.05 -3.52 20.53
C GLY A 102 -17.84 -2.77 19.22
N ILE A 103 -18.62 -3.09 18.18
CA ILE A 103 -18.59 -2.40 16.89
C ILE A 103 -18.96 -0.92 17.05
N ASN A 104 -20.00 -0.62 17.83
CA ASN A 104 -20.38 0.76 18.12
C ASN A 104 -19.27 1.50 18.90
N LYS A 105 -18.67 0.85 19.91
CA LYS A 105 -17.57 1.42 20.69
C LYS A 105 -16.36 1.78 19.82
N ILE A 106 -15.91 0.89 18.93
CA ILE A 106 -14.74 1.18 18.07
C ILE A 106 -15.04 2.28 17.05
N GLN A 107 -16.27 2.35 16.53
CA GLN A 107 -16.69 3.42 15.61
C GLN A 107 -16.81 4.78 16.31
N MET A 108 -17.23 4.79 17.58
CA MET A 108 -17.36 5.98 18.40
C MET A 108 -16.07 6.37 19.12
N ALA A 109 -15.03 5.55 19.09
CA ALA A 109 -13.75 5.84 19.72
C ALA A 109 -13.15 7.15 19.21
N ARG A 110 -12.66 7.97 20.16
CA ARG A 110 -12.00 9.25 19.89
C ARG A 110 -10.56 9.23 20.40
N ASP A 111 -9.71 10.01 19.76
CA ASP A 111 -8.35 10.30 20.25
C ASP A 111 -8.37 11.42 21.31
N ALA A 112 -7.19 11.76 21.85
CA ALA A 112 -7.04 12.82 22.85
C ALA A 112 -7.50 14.21 22.36
N ASN A 113 -7.61 14.40 21.05
CA ASN A 113 -8.04 15.65 20.42
C ASN A 113 -9.52 15.63 20.01
N GLY A 114 -10.27 14.59 20.38
CA GLY A 114 -11.70 14.45 20.04
C GLY A 114 -11.97 14.01 18.60
N ASN A 115 -10.95 13.65 17.82
CA ASN A 115 -11.13 13.16 16.45
C ASN A 115 -11.44 11.66 16.45
N PRO A 116 -12.12 11.12 15.42
CA PRO A 116 -12.29 9.68 15.26
C PRO A 116 -10.94 8.95 15.36
N ARG A 117 -10.81 8.02 16.31
CA ARG A 117 -9.55 7.30 16.57
C ARG A 117 -9.10 6.44 15.39
N TYR A 118 -10.05 5.97 14.59
CA TYR A 118 -9.79 5.05 13.48
C TYR A 118 -10.35 5.61 12.17
N ALA A 119 -9.53 5.54 11.11
CA ALA A 119 -9.97 5.84 9.76
C ALA A 119 -10.99 4.80 9.25
N LYS A 120 -11.85 5.18 8.29
CA LYS A 120 -12.88 4.30 7.71
C LYS A 120 -12.32 2.96 7.19
N ASN A 121 -11.17 2.99 6.52
CA ASN A 121 -10.51 1.77 6.03
C ASN A 121 -10.04 0.87 7.17
N THR A 122 -9.54 1.46 8.25
CA THR A 122 -9.16 0.73 9.46
C THR A 122 -10.39 0.07 10.10
N LEU A 123 -11.51 0.79 10.21
CA LEU A 123 -12.77 0.23 10.73
C LEU A 123 -13.27 -0.94 9.86
N ALA A 124 -13.19 -0.82 8.53
CA ALA A 124 -13.52 -1.90 7.61
C ALA A 124 -12.65 -3.15 7.83
N ASP A 125 -11.34 -2.98 8.00
CA ASP A 125 -10.42 -4.08 8.34
C ASP A 125 -10.79 -4.72 9.69
N TYR A 126 -11.00 -3.92 10.74
CA TYR A 126 -11.31 -4.41 12.08
C TYR A 126 -12.60 -5.24 12.08
N ILE A 127 -13.69 -4.68 11.55
CA ILE A 127 -15.00 -5.34 11.53
C ILE A 127 -14.96 -6.56 10.61
N GLY A 128 -14.28 -6.46 9.46
CA GLY A 128 -14.13 -7.58 8.52
C GLY A 128 -13.29 -8.74 9.06
N PHE A 129 -12.28 -8.49 9.90
CA PHE A 129 -11.54 -9.56 10.57
C PHE A 129 -12.32 -10.15 11.74
N LEU A 130 -13.01 -9.34 12.54
CA LEU A 130 -13.88 -9.83 13.60
C LEU A 130 -14.95 -10.77 13.05
N LYS A 131 -15.65 -10.35 12.00
CA LYS A 131 -16.71 -11.15 11.37
C LYS A 131 -16.18 -12.52 10.92
N ARG A 132 -15.04 -12.55 10.23
CA ARG A 132 -14.42 -13.81 9.77
C ARG A 132 -14.01 -14.70 10.92
N PHE A 133 -13.42 -14.13 11.97
CA PHE A 133 -13.03 -14.89 13.14
C PHE A 133 -14.25 -15.49 13.87
N TYR A 134 -15.35 -14.75 14.00
CA TYR A 134 -16.57 -15.28 14.61
C TYR A 134 -17.31 -16.30 13.74
N LEU A 135 -17.24 -16.19 12.41
CA LEU A 135 -17.71 -17.26 11.52
C LEU A 135 -16.90 -18.54 11.74
N TRP A 136 -15.57 -18.43 11.86
CA TRP A 136 -14.71 -19.57 12.17
C TRP A 136 -15.00 -20.16 13.57
N LEU A 137 -15.24 -19.32 14.59
CA LEU A 137 -15.68 -19.80 15.91
C LEU A 137 -17.00 -20.55 15.83
N ASN A 138 -17.94 -20.10 14.99
CA ASN A 138 -19.23 -20.75 14.82
C ASN A 138 -19.09 -22.10 14.09
N GLU A 139 -18.26 -22.16 13.04
CA GLU A 139 -17.96 -23.38 12.29
C GLU A 139 -17.33 -24.47 13.17
N ASN A 140 -16.52 -24.09 14.16
CA ASN A 140 -15.87 -25.00 15.11
C ASN A 140 -16.64 -25.16 16.43
N GLU A 141 -17.90 -24.71 16.50
CA GLU A 141 -18.77 -24.82 17.69
C GLU A 141 -18.20 -24.14 18.95
N TYR A 142 -17.29 -23.18 18.78
CA TYR A 142 -16.66 -22.42 19.86
C TYR A 142 -17.48 -21.23 20.36
N THR A 143 -18.59 -20.90 19.68
CA THR A 143 -19.55 -19.87 20.08
C THR A 143 -20.97 -20.34 19.84
N SER A 144 -21.89 -19.91 20.70
CA SER A 144 -23.34 -20.15 20.56
C SER A 144 -24.04 -19.13 19.65
N ILE A 145 -23.31 -18.15 19.09
CA ILE A 145 -23.89 -17.15 18.19
C ILE A 145 -24.24 -17.82 16.85
N GLU A 146 -25.51 -17.72 16.45
CA GLU A 146 -25.98 -18.21 15.14
C GLU A 146 -25.26 -17.52 13.96
N GLU A 147 -24.82 -18.33 12.99
CA GLU A 147 -24.16 -17.89 11.75
C GLU A 147 -24.92 -16.75 11.04
N ARG A 148 -26.25 -16.87 10.94
CA ARG A 148 -27.12 -15.86 10.29
C ARG A 148 -27.01 -14.48 10.94
N LYS A 149 -26.77 -14.42 12.25
CA LYS A 149 -26.60 -13.15 12.97
C LYS A 149 -25.22 -12.55 12.72
N ILE A 150 -24.18 -13.37 12.69
CA ILE A 150 -22.82 -12.94 12.33
C ILE A 150 -22.79 -12.41 10.88
N ASN A 151 -23.47 -13.09 9.96
CA ASN A 151 -23.57 -12.69 8.56
C ASN A 151 -24.25 -11.32 8.36
N LYS A 152 -25.16 -10.92 9.26
CA LYS A 152 -25.79 -9.59 9.24
C LYS A 152 -24.86 -8.45 9.67
N ILE A 153 -23.71 -8.74 10.28
CA ILE A 153 -22.71 -7.71 10.60
C ILE A 153 -22.22 -7.08 9.28
N ARG A 154 -22.49 -5.77 9.14
CA ARG A 154 -22.10 -4.98 7.98
C ARG A 154 -20.70 -4.43 8.17
N VAL A 155 -19.80 -4.81 7.27
CA VAL A 155 -18.48 -4.19 7.17
C VAL A 155 -18.65 -2.83 6.49
N PRO A 156 -18.17 -1.72 7.08
CA PRO A 156 -18.24 -0.42 6.43
C PRO A 156 -17.56 -0.45 5.06
N THR A 157 -18.18 0.17 4.07
CA THR A 157 -17.54 0.35 2.76
C THR A 157 -16.36 1.29 2.91
N ALA A 158 -15.16 0.77 2.69
CA ALA A 158 -13.96 1.58 2.55
C ALA A 158 -14.10 2.43 1.27
N PRO A 159 -13.95 3.77 1.34
CA PRO A 159 -13.96 4.57 0.12
C PRO A 159 -12.82 4.11 -0.80
N LEU A 160 -13.17 3.79 -2.05
CA LEU A 160 -12.19 3.46 -3.09
C LEU A 160 -11.25 4.65 -3.35
N MET A 161 -11.76 5.86 -3.15
CA MET A 161 -11.09 7.13 -3.37
C MET A 161 -10.63 7.72 -2.05
N THR A 162 -9.31 7.85 -1.87
CA THR A 162 -8.73 8.40 -0.63
C THR A 162 -7.76 9.56 -0.88
N LYS A 163 -7.64 9.99 -2.14
CA LYS A 163 -6.72 11.04 -2.57
C LYS A 163 -7.52 12.07 -3.36
N THR A 164 -7.39 13.33 -2.97
CA THR A 164 -7.97 14.46 -3.68
C THR A 164 -6.95 15.02 -4.67
N ALA A 165 -7.39 15.86 -5.62
CA ALA A 165 -6.51 16.45 -6.62
C ALA A 165 -5.40 17.30 -5.97
N GLU A 166 -5.70 18.01 -4.89
CA GLU A 166 -4.76 18.87 -4.15
C GLU A 166 -3.64 18.05 -3.48
N MET A 167 -3.90 16.78 -3.19
CA MET A 167 -2.88 15.89 -2.65
C MET A 167 -1.88 15.45 -3.73
N LEU A 168 -2.22 15.49 -5.02
CA LEU A 168 -1.36 14.96 -6.06
C LEU A 168 -0.08 15.81 -6.24
N VAL A 169 0.98 15.14 -6.70
CA VAL A 169 2.25 15.77 -7.04
C VAL A 169 2.17 16.23 -8.49
N SER A 170 2.31 17.53 -8.74
CA SER A 170 2.29 18.07 -10.10
C SER A 170 3.51 17.59 -10.89
N LYS A 171 3.42 17.59 -12.22
CA LYS A 171 4.58 17.29 -13.08
C LYS A 171 5.76 18.22 -12.76
N GLN A 172 5.50 19.50 -12.52
CA GLN A 172 6.52 20.48 -12.18
C GLN A 172 7.21 20.18 -10.85
N ASP A 173 6.46 19.80 -9.81
CA ASP A 173 7.04 19.40 -8.52
C ASP A 173 8.00 18.22 -8.67
N VAL A 174 7.65 17.24 -9.51
CA VAL A 174 8.54 16.10 -9.79
C VAL A 174 9.85 16.58 -10.42
N PHE A 175 9.78 17.46 -11.43
CA PHE A 175 10.98 18.02 -12.06
C PHE A 175 11.81 18.85 -11.07
N ASN A 176 11.18 19.64 -10.21
CA ASN A 176 11.85 20.38 -9.15
C ASN A 176 12.56 19.44 -8.17
N MET A 177 11.94 18.31 -7.80
CA MET A 177 12.58 17.28 -6.98
C MET A 177 13.80 16.65 -7.66
N ILE A 178 13.69 16.32 -8.95
CA ILE A 178 14.81 15.77 -9.74
C ILE A 178 15.96 16.78 -9.79
N ALA A 179 15.68 18.05 -10.06
CA ALA A 179 16.67 19.13 -10.07
C ALA A 179 17.33 19.32 -8.69
N ALA A 180 16.58 19.17 -7.60
CA ALA A 180 17.08 19.29 -6.23
C ALA A 180 17.89 18.06 -5.74
N CYS A 181 18.04 17.01 -6.55
CA CYS A 181 18.84 15.84 -6.21
C CYS A 181 20.34 16.10 -6.35
N ARG A 182 21.11 15.72 -5.34
CA ARG A 182 22.58 15.96 -5.27
C ARG A 182 23.42 14.88 -5.94
N ASN A 183 22.83 13.77 -6.36
CA ASN A 183 23.53 12.65 -6.98
C ASN A 183 22.64 12.01 -8.07
N SER A 184 23.27 11.29 -8.99
CA SER A 184 22.59 10.64 -10.12
C SER A 184 21.66 9.51 -9.68
N ARG A 185 22.02 8.76 -8.63
CA ARG A 185 21.15 7.73 -8.05
C ARG A 185 19.78 8.27 -7.69
N ASP A 186 19.71 9.37 -6.95
CA ASP A 186 18.45 9.95 -6.47
C ASP A 186 17.63 10.52 -7.65
N ARG A 187 18.29 11.12 -8.64
CA ARG A 187 17.63 11.57 -9.90
C ARG A 187 17.01 10.41 -10.65
N ALA A 188 17.77 9.33 -10.86
CA ALA A 188 17.30 8.10 -11.50
C ALA A 188 16.17 7.46 -10.69
N PHE A 189 16.28 7.42 -9.36
CA PHE A 189 15.26 6.79 -8.53
C PHE A 189 13.92 7.52 -8.60
N ILE A 190 13.91 8.85 -8.46
CA ILE A 190 12.68 9.65 -8.51
C ILE A 190 12.06 9.61 -9.90
N SER A 191 12.85 9.79 -10.96
CA SER A 191 12.36 9.75 -12.34
C SER A 191 11.72 8.40 -12.67
N VAL A 192 12.43 7.29 -12.40
CA VAL A 192 11.91 5.93 -12.66
C VAL A 192 10.66 5.65 -11.82
N LEU A 193 10.66 6.00 -10.53
CA LEU A 193 9.51 5.77 -9.65
C LEU A 193 8.27 6.51 -10.15
N TYR A 194 8.43 7.77 -10.53
CA TYR A 194 7.33 8.58 -11.04
C TYR A 194 6.89 8.11 -12.42
N GLU A 195 7.77 8.07 -13.42
CA GLU A 195 7.40 7.80 -14.81
C GLU A 195 6.79 6.40 -14.98
N GLY A 196 7.39 5.39 -14.35
CA GLY A 196 6.92 4.02 -14.39
C GLY A 196 5.83 3.70 -13.37
N GLY A 197 5.52 4.65 -12.48
CA GLY A 197 4.54 4.47 -11.41
C GLY A 197 4.82 3.25 -10.54
N PHE A 198 6.08 2.88 -10.28
CA PHE A 198 6.41 1.65 -9.56
C PHE A 198 5.88 1.66 -8.12
N ARG A 199 5.57 0.48 -7.56
CA ARG A 199 5.54 0.37 -6.10
C ARG A 199 6.98 0.49 -5.61
N ILE A 200 7.18 1.23 -4.53
CA ILE A 200 8.51 1.46 -3.96
C ILE A 200 9.29 0.17 -3.67
N GLY A 201 8.62 -0.92 -3.28
CA GLY A 201 9.27 -2.20 -3.04
C GLY A 201 9.67 -2.96 -4.30
N GLU A 202 9.00 -2.71 -5.42
CA GLU A 202 9.41 -3.22 -6.74
C GLU A 202 10.70 -2.50 -7.15
N LEU A 203 10.70 -1.17 -7.08
CA LEU A 203 11.86 -0.37 -7.46
C LEU A 203 13.06 -0.59 -6.52
N GLY A 204 12.82 -0.69 -5.23
CA GLY A 204 13.86 -0.96 -4.22
C GLY A 204 14.43 -2.38 -4.27
N SER A 205 13.82 -3.28 -5.05
CA SER A 205 14.32 -4.63 -5.29
C SER A 205 14.70 -4.88 -6.76
N LEU A 206 14.68 -3.83 -7.59
CA LEU A 206 14.96 -3.91 -9.03
C LEU A 206 16.41 -4.37 -9.26
N ARG A 207 16.60 -5.30 -10.20
CA ARG A 207 17.91 -5.82 -10.61
C ARG A 207 18.29 -5.38 -12.03
N TRP A 208 19.58 -5.34 -12.34
CA TRP A 208 20.06 -4.85 -13.63
C TRP A 208 19.63 -5.72 -14.82
N ASN A 209 19.48 -7.03 -14.64
CA ASN A 209 18.96 -7.93 -15.68
C ASN A 209 17.51 -7.60 -16.11
N GLN A 210 16.75 -6.91 -15.28
CA GLN A 210 15.39 -6.44 -15.55
C GLN A 210 15.37 -5.11 -16.34
N VAL A 211 16.52 -4.47 -16.56
CA VAL A 211 16.65 -3.16 -17.20
C VAL A 211 17.26 -3.30 -18.59
N LYS A 212 16.52 -2.93 -19.63
CA LYS A 212 16.96 -3.01 -21.03
C LYS A 212 16.91 -1.63 -21.67
N PHE A 213 18.08 -1.10 -22.03
CA PHE A 213 18.20 0.17 -22.73
C PHE A 213 17.99 -0.04 -24.23
N SER A 214 17.28 0.89 -24.87
CA SER A 214 17.18 1.04 -26.33
C SER A 214 17.59 2.46 -26.71
N ASP A 215 17.51 2.81 -27.99
CA ASP A 215 17.88 4.16 -28.44
C ASP A 215 16.97 5.24 -27.84
N TRP A 216 15.66 4.98 -27.78
CA TRP A 216 14.65 5.96 -27.39
C TRP A 216 14.05 5.75 -25.99
N ASN A 217 14.26 4.60 -25.35
CA ASN A 217 13.75 4.33 -24.00
C ASN A 217 14.67 3.45 -23.13
N VAL A 218 14.25 3.24 -21.90
CA VAL A 218 14.66 2.09 -21.08
C VAL A 218 13.42 1.30 -20.66
N ALA A 219 13.39 0.02 -21.00
CA ALA A 219 12.33 -0.89 -20.61
C ALA A 219 12.69 -1.61 -19.31
N ILE A 220 11.72 -1.69 -18.40
CA ILE A 220 11.85 -2.41 -17.14
C ILE A 220 10.79 -3.50 -17.07
N ASN A 221 11.24 -4.74 -16.84
CA ASN A 221 10.37 -5.90 -16.61
C ASN A 221 10.36 -6.26 -15.12
N VAL A 222 9.24 -6.02 -14.44
CA VAL A 222 9.09 -6.39 -13.03
C VAL A 222 8.11 -7.52 -12.84
N ASP A 223 8.53 -8.50 -12.06
CA ASP A 223 7.67 -9.57 -11.56
C ASP A 223 7.07 -9.10 -10.23
N CYS A 224 5.78 -8.81 -10.24
CA CYS A 224 5.09 -8.32 -9.04
C CYS A 224 4.89 -9.43 -8.01
N LYS A 225 4.68 -9.04 -6.75
CA LYS A 225 4.11 -9.87 -5.67
C LYS A 225 2.80 -10.58 -6.07
N THR A 226 2.10 -10.08 -7.09
CA THR A 226 0.87 -10.66 -7.64
C THR A 226 1.12 -11.72 -8.73
N GLY A 227 2.37 -12.07 -9.02
CA GLY A 227 2.73 -13.07 -10.04
C GLY A 227 2.51 -12.62 -11.49
N LYS A 228 2.09 -11.36 -11.71
CA LYS A 228 1.83 -10.80 -13.05
C LYS A 228 3.04 -9.95 -13.48
N PRO A 229 3.84 -10.40 -14.46
CA PRO A 229 4.94 -9.61 -15.00
C PRO A 229 4.39 -8.35 -15.68
N ARG A 230 5.15 -7.25 -15.61
CA ARG A 230 4.80 -5.99 -16.28
C ARG A 230 5.96 -5.43 -17.07
N TYR A 231 5.68 -5.07 -18.31
CA TYR A 231 6.57 -4.31 -19.19
C TYR A 231 6.30 -2.82 -19.01
N ILE A 232 7.34 -2.05 -18.67
CA ILE A 232 7.21 -0.61 -18.39
C ILE A 232 8.29 0.13 -19.20
N PRO A 233 7.92 0.76 -20.33
CA PRO A 233 8.82 1.59 -21.11
C PRO A 233 8.95 2.99 -20.49
N LEU A 234 10.18 3.47 -20.33
CA LEU A 234 10.50 4.77 -19.73
C LEU A 234 11.34 5.60 -20.71
N VAL A 235 10.82 6.75 -21.12
CA VAL A 235 11.48 7.65 -22.08
C VAL A 235 12.25 8.72 -21.31
N MET A 236 11.59 9.41 -20.38
CA MET A 236 12.18 10.49 -19.59
C MET A 236 13.30 9.99 -18.66
N SER A 237 13.10 8.82 -18.05
CA SER A 237 14.03 8.25 -17.06
C SER A 237 15.26 7.65 -17.71
N ARG A 238 15.26 7.44 -19.03
CA ARG A 238 16.37 6.83 -19.76
C ARG A 238 17.69 7.55 -19.49
N GLN A 239 17.72 8.88 -19.63
CA GLN A 239 18.92 9.69 -19.43
C GLN A 239 19.42 9.63 -17.97
N TYR A 240 18.51 9.71 -17.01
CA TYR A 240 18.87 9.69 -15.59
C TYR A 240 19.40 8.32 -15.17
N LEU A 241 18.78 7.25 -15.67
CA LEU A 241 19.20 5.89 -15.37
C LEU A 241 20.51 5.52 -16.07
N ALA A 242 20.76 6.02 -17.28
CA ALA A 242 22.04 5.89 -17.97
C ALA A 242 23.16 6.61 -17.21
N GLN A 243 22.93 7.85 -16.75
CA GLN A 243 23.91 8.55 -15.92
C GLN A 243 24.19 7.80 -14.62
N TRP A 244 23.14 7.29 -13.94
CA TRP A 244 23.33 6.48 -12.74
C TRP A 244 24.09 5.19 -13.01
N ARG A 245 23.85 4.53 -14.14
CA ARG A 245 24.59 3.33 -14.55
C ARG A 245 26.10 3.63 -14.70
N ASN A 246 26.46 4.80 -15.22
CA ASN A 246 27.85 5.23 -15.34
C ASN A 246 28.48 5.58 -13.99
N ASP A 247 27.71 6.20 -13.09
CA ASP A 247 28.15 6.57 -11.73
C ASP A 247 28.01 5.40 -10.72
N TYR A 248 27.68 4.21 -11.19
CA TYR A 248 27.34 3.07 -10.32
C TYR A 248 28.59 2.59 -9.56
N PRO A 249 28.54 2.47 -8.22
CA PRO A 249 29.74 2.31 -7.40
C PRO A 249 30.28 0.88 -7.31
N LEU A 250 29.64 -0.09 -7.96
CA LEU A 250 30.03 -1.50 -7.96
C LEU A 250 30.24 -1.98 -9.40
N PRO A 251 30.99 -3.08 -9.61
CA PRO A 251 30.98 -3.78 -10.89
C PRO A 251 29.55 -4.13 -11.31
N MET A 252 29.25 -3.95 -12.60
CA MET A 252 27.93 -4.28 -13.13
C MET A 252 27.74 -5.79 -13.10
N ALA A 253 26.76 -6.25 -12.32
CA ALA A 253 26.33 -7.64 -12.27
C ALA A 253 24.85 -7.70 -12.63
N ASP A 254 24.46 -8.70 -13.42
CA ASP A 254 23.09 -8.89 -13.91
C ASP A 254 22.10 -9.05 -12.76
N ASP A 255 22.48 -9.77 -11.70
CA ASP A 255 21.69 -9.92 -10.49
C ASP A 255 21.90 -8.78 -9.48
N GLY A 256 22.76 -7.80 -9.76
CA GLY A 256 23.01 -6.65 -8.89
C GLY A 256 21.78 -5.75 -8.75
N TYR A 257 21.56 -5.20 -7.55
CA TYR A 257 20.47 -4.24 -7.31
C TYR A 257 20.73 -2.92 -8.02
N VAL A 258 19.76 -2.42 -8.79
CA VAL A 258 19.88 -1.14 -9.51
C VAL A 258 20.09 0.02 -8.54
N PHE A 259 19.38 0.04 -7.42
CA PHE A 259 19.46 1.13 -6.45
C PHE A 259 19.99 0.66 -5.10
N LEU A 260 20.99 1.38 -4.60
CA LEU A 260 21.76 1.01 -3.41
C LEU A 260 21.71 2.07 -2.31
N THR A 261 21.85 1.65 -1.05
CA THR A 261 22.08 2.54 0.09
C THR A 261 23.36 3.33 -0.08
N ALA A 262 23.37 4.58 0.38
CA ALA A 262 24.60 5.37 0.43
C ALA A 262 25.62 4.71 1.39
N GLY A 263 26.89 4.68 0.99
CA GLY A 263 28.01 4.17 1.79
C GLY A 263 28.16 2.64 1.76
N ARG A 264 27.15 1.89 2.20
CA ARG A 264 27.25 0.41 2.32
C ARG A 264 26.96 -0.36 1.03
N HIS A 265 26.46 0.30 -0.01
CA HIS A 265 26.14 -0.30 -1.30
C HIS A 265 25.26 -1.57 -1.21
N GLN A 266 24.28 -1.54 -0.30
CA GLN A 266 23.32 -2.62 -0.06
C GLN A 266 21.94 -2.27 -0.62
N GLN A 267 21.03 -3.25 -0.68
CA GLN A 267 19.64 -3.01 -1.08
C GLN A 267 19.00 -1.88 -0.26
N LEU A 268 18.25 -1.00 -0.93
CA LEU A 268 17.49 0.06 -0.29
C LEU A 268 16.48 -0.48 0.74
N GLN A 269 16.23 0.34 1.76
CA GLN A 269 15.20 0.09 2.76
C GLN A 269 14.13 1.17 2.67
N TYR A 270 12.86 0.79 2.84
CA TYR A 270 11.72 1.71 2.76
C TYR A 270 11.92 3.00 3.57
N ARG A 271 12.31 2.88 4.86
CA ARG A 271 12.55 4.03 5.74
C ARG A 271 13.65 4.97 5.23
N GLY A 272 14.71 4.40 4.65
CA GLY A 272 15.81 5.18 4.07
C GLY A 272 15.34 5.98 2.87
N VAL A 273 14.54 5.36 2.00
CA VAL A 273 13.95 6.03 0.83
C VAL A 273 12.99 7.15 1.25
N THR A 274 12.07 6.89 2.19
CA THR A 274 11.12 7.92 2.67
C THR A 274 11.86 9.13 3.26
N LYS A 275 12.86 8.91 4.11
CA LYS A 275 13.66 10.00 4.69
C LYS A 275 14.43 10.78 3.61
N GLN A 276 14.91 10.11 2.58
CA GLN A 276 15.60 10.77 1.47
C GLN A 276 14.63 11.60 0.62
N PHE A 277 13.41 11.12 0.41
CA PHE A 277 12.33 11.85 -0.28
C PHE A 277 11.97 13.15 0.44
N GLU A 278 11.76 13.10 1.75
CA GLU A 278 11.47 14.29 2.56
C GLU A 278 12.58 15.35 2.44
N LYS A 279 13.84 14.90 2.46
CA LYS A 279 14.99 15.80 2.27
C LYS A 279 15.02 16.41 0.88
N ILE A 280 14.71 15.64 -0.16
CA ILE A 280 14.67 16.14 -1.55
C ILE A 280 13.51 17.13 -1.74
N ALA A 281 12.31 16.79 -1.26
CA ALA A 281 11.13 17.64 -1.34
C ALA A 281 11.37 19.01 -0.66
N ARG A 282 11.97 18.99 0.54
CA ARG A 282 12.34 20.22 1.25
C ARG A 282 13.33 21.09 0.46
N ARG A 283 14.35 20.47 -0.15
CA ARG A 283 15.32 21.20 -1.01
C ARG A 283 14.67 21.76 -2.28
N ALA A 284 13.64 21.10 -2.80
CA ALA A 284 12.86 21.56 -3.94
C ALA A 284 11.83 22.65 -3.58
N GLY A 285 11.77 23.12 -2.33
CA GLY A 285 10.80 24.11 -1.88
C GLY A 285 9.37 23.57 -1.72
N ILE A 286 9.20 22.25 -1.71
CA ILE A 286 7.89 21.61 -1.67
C ILE A 286 7.49 21.37 -0.22
N GLN A 287 6.43 22.05 0.22
CA GLN A 287 5.91 21.96 1.59
C GLN A 287 4.97 20.77 1.80
N LYS A 288 4.37 20.23 0.73
CA LYS A 288 3.49 19.06 0.83
C LYS A 288 4.27 17.80 1.17
N HIS A 289 3.65 16.94 1.98
CA HIS A 289 4.22 15.64 2.33
C HIS A 289 4.14 14.66 1.15
N ILE A 290 5.25 14.51 0.43
CA ILE A 290 5.35 13.61 -0.73
C ILE A 290 5.75 12.21 -0.27
N THR A 291 4.97 11.21 -0.69
CA THR A 291 5.31 9.80 -0.51
C THR A 291 5.51 9.09 -1.85
N PRO A 292 6.27 7.99 -1.88
CA PRO A 292 6.43 7.15 -3.07
C PRO A 292 5.10 6.68 -3.68
N HIS A 293 4.12 6.32 -2.84
CA HIS A 293 2.79 5.95 -3.31
C HIS A 293 2.05 7.15 -3.94
N LEU A 294 2.21 8.36 -3.39
CA LEU A 294 1.60 9.56 -3.95
C LEU A 294 2.14 9.88 -5.35
N LEU A 295 3.44 9.67 -5.61
CA LEU A 295 3.99 9.79 -6.97
C LEU A 295 3.35 8.81 -7.94
N ARG A 296 3.18 7.54 -7.52
CA ARG A 296 2.46 6.55 -8.33
C ARG A 296 1.03 6.98 -8.62
N HIS A 297 0.29 7.44 -7.60
CA HIS A 297 -1.07 7.95 -7.79
C HIS A 297 -1.09 9.10 -8.80
N SER A 298 -0.18 10.06 -8.63
CA SER A 298 -0.06 11.23 -9.50
C SER A 298 0.27 10.82 -10.94
N ARG A 299 1.17 9.85 -11.15
CA ARG A 299 1.47 9.36 -12.50
C ARG A 299 0.25 8.74 -13.17
N ILE A 300 -0.53 7.94 -12.45
CA ILE A 300 -1.76 7.33 -13.00
C ILE A 300 -2.72 8.43 -13.44
N THR A 301 -2.99 9.42 -12.58
CA THR A 301 -3.84 10.56 -12.93
C THR A 301 -3.28 11.35 -14.12
N HIS A 302 -1.97 11.59 -14.17
CA HIS A 302 -1.35 12.28 -15.31
C HIS A 302 -1.49 11.49 -16.61
N LEU A 303 -1.36 10.16 -16.59
CA LEU A 303 -1.56 9.33 -17.79
C LEU A 303 -3.01 9.39 -18.27
N ILE A 304 -3.98 9.43 -17.36
CA ILE A 304 -5.40 9.64 -17.69
C ILE A 304 -5.57 11.00 -18.37
N ASN A 305 -5.04 12.07 -17.75
CA ASN A 305 -5.14 13.43 -18.29
C ASN A 305 -4.38 13.61 -19.61
N ASP A 306 -3.31 12.83 -19.83
CA ASP A 306 -2.56 12.78 -21.09
C ASP A 306 -3.29 11.94 -22.17
N GLY A 307 -4.49 11.41 -21.88
CA GLY A 307 -5.32 10.67 -22.83
C GLY A 307 -4.82 9.24 -23.11
N VAL A 308 -4.01 8.66 -22.23
CA VAL A 308 -3.51 7.29 -22.40
C VAL A 308 -4.65 6.30 -22.14
N LYS A 309 -4.84 5.36 -23.08
CA LYS A 309 -5.88 4.33 -23.00
C LYS A 309 -5.85 3.58 -21.66
N GLU A 310 -7.01 3.43 -21.02
CA GLU A 310 -7.18 2.73 -19.74
C GLU A 310 -6.50 1.35 -19.75
N SER A 311 -6.68 0.57 -20.81
CA SER A 311 -6.07 -0.77 -20.93
C SER A 311 -4.54 -0.73 -20.85
N MET A 312 -3.90 0.29 -21.43
CA MET A 312 -2.45 0.49 -21.37
C MET A 312 -2.00 0.89 -19.97
N ILE A 313 -2.70 1.84 -19.35
CA ILE A 313 -2.43 2.23 -17.96
C ILE A 313 -2.57 1.01 -17.05
N LYS A 314 -3.62 0.20 -17.25
CA LYS A 314 -3.88 -0.98 -16.43
C LYS A 314 -2.78 -2.04 -16.56
N MET A 315 -2.33 -2.31 -17.78
CA MET A 315 -1.20 -3.21 -18.03
C MET A 315 0.10 -2.67 -17.41
N MET A 316 0.42 -1.39 -17.60
CA MET A 316 1.63 -0.78 -17.03
C MET A 316 1.62 -0.77 -15.50
N MET A 317 0.46 -0.55 -14.88
CA MET A 317 0.34 -0.32 -13.43
C MET A 317 0.04 -1.59 -12.64
N TRP A 318 -0.73 -2.53 -13.18
CA TRP A 318 -1.16 -3.75 -12.47
C TRP A 318 -0.92 -5.05 -13.25
N GLY A 319 -0.57 -4.99 -14.54
CA GLY A 319 -0.27 -6.17 -15.34
C GLY A 319 -1.52 -6.97 -15.68
N SER A 320 -2.67 -6.32 -15.62
CA SER A 320 -3.98 -6.94 -15.88
C SER A 320 -4.95 -5.86 -16.32
N VAL A 321 -5.61 -6.08 -17.46
CA VAL A 321 -6.70 -5.21 -17.95
C VAL A 321 -7.96 -5.29 -17.08
N ASP A 322 -8.12 -6.36 -16.29
CA ASP A 322 -9.23 -6.57 -15.35
C ASP A 322 -9.01 -5.91 -13.98
N SER A 323 -8.01 -5.04 -13.85
CA SER A 323 -7.71 -4.41 -12.57
C SER A 323 -8.79 -3.41 -12.16
N GLU A 324 -9.56 -3.76 -11.12
CA GLU A 324 -10.56 -2.89 -10.49
C GLU A 324 -9.95 -1.64 -9.83
N MET A 325 -8.65 -1.64 -9.58
CA MET A 325 -7.94 -0.54 -8.90
C MET A 325 -7.94 0.77 -9.71
N PHE A 326 -8.22 0.71 -11.02
CA PHE A 326 -8.34 1.90 -11.86
C PHE A 326 -9.58 2.76 -11.50
N LYS A 327 -10.64 2.14 -10.95
CA LYS A 327 -11.86 2.84 -10.51
C LYS A 327 -11.60 3.91 -9.45
N ALA A 328 -10.47 3.83 -8.74
CA ALA A 328 -10.04 4.84 -7.78
C ALA A 328 -9.47 6.12 -8.42
N TYR A 329 -9.36 6.18 -9.75
CA TYR A 329 -8.80 7.31 -10.51
C TYR A 329 -9.71 7.80 -11.63
N ALA A 330 -10.62 6.94 -12.10
CA ALA A 330 -11.55 7.26 -13.15
C ALA A 330 -12.68 8.15 -12.61
N HIS A 331 -12.49 9.46 -12.69
CA HIS A 331 -13.57 10.43 -12.63
C HIS A 331 -13.95 10.78 -14.05
N LEU A 332 -15.07 10.22 -14.54
CA LEU A 332 -15.67 10.69 -15.77
C LEU A 332 -16.71 11.73 -15.38
N THR A 333 -16.46 12.99 -15.74
CA THR A 333 -17.48 14.04 -15.70
C THR A 333 -18.20 14.13 -17.03
N ALA A 334 -19.37 14.77 -17.06
CA ALA A 334 -20.05 15.07 -18.33
C ALA A 334 -19.14 15.88 -19.27
N GLY A 335 -18.33 16.80 -18.73
CA GLY A 335 -17.36 17.56 -19.51
C GLY A 335 -16.25 16.71 -20.13
N ASP A 336 -15.79 15.67 -19.43
CA ASP A 336 -14.80 14.73 -19.98
C ASP A 336 -15.40 13.90 -21.13
N ILE A 337 -16.68 13.53 -21.01
CA ILE A 337 -17.41 12.84 -22.07
C ILE A 337 -17.56 13.76 -23.28
N ASP A 338 -18.01 15.00 -23.09
CA ASP A 338 -18.18 15.97 -24.17
C ASP A 338 -16.86 16.29 -24.86
N ALA A 339 -15.77 16.46 -24.10
CA ALA A 339 -14.45 16.71 -24.64
C ALA A 339 -13.93 15.54 -25.50
N GLU A 340 -14.11 14.30 -25.04
CA GLU A 340 -13.69 13.12 -25.80
C GLU A 340 -14.56 12.93 -27.06
N MET A 341 -15.88 13.16 -26.97
CA MET A 341 -16.78 13.10 -28.13
C MET A 341 -16.47 14.20 -29.15
N ALA A 342 -16.20 15.43 -28.70
CA ALA A 342 -15.78 16.53 -29.57
C ALA A 342 -14.45 16.23 -30.26
N LYS A 343 -13.46 15.73 -29.53
CA LYS A 343 -12.18 15.28 -30.09
C LYS A 343 -12.37 14.19 -31.16
N HIS A 344 -13.26 13.22 -30.91
CA HIS A 344 -13.57 12.17 -31.89
C HIS A 344 -14.25 12.73 -33.15
N ALA A 345 -15.09 13.75 -33.00
CA ALA A 345 -15.73 14.48 -34.09
C ALA A 345 -14.83 15.53 -34.77
N GLY A 346 -13.58 15.71 -34.32
CA GLY A 346 -12.68 16.75 -34.82
C GLY A 346 -13.06 18.18 -34.42
N ILE A 347 -13.90 18.33 -33.40
CA ILE A 347 -14.37 19.60 -32.86
C ILE A 347 -13.42 20.07 -31.76
N VAL A 348 -12.88 21.28 -31.91
CA VAL A 348 -12.06 21.92 -30.87
C VAL A 348 -12.99 22.65 -29.92
N ILE A 349 -13.15 22.13 -28.70
CA ILE A 349 -13.79 22.89 -27.62
C ILE A 349 -12.74 23.88 -27.06
N PRO A 350 -13.04 25.18 -26.96
CA PRO A 350 -12.17 26.14 -26.29
C PRO A 350 -11.88 25.66 -24.85
N ASP A 351 -10.62 25.73 -24.42
CA ASP A 351 -10.17 25.38 -23.08
C ASP A 351 -11.03 26.11 -22.03
N ARG A 352 -12.05 25.44 -21.44
CA ARG A 352 -12.71 25.93 -20.22
C ARG A 352 -11.87 25.57 -19.02
N LYS A 353 -10.65 26.12 -18.95
CA LYS A 353 -9.95 26.22 -17.67
C LYS A 353 -10.59 27.40 -16.94
N ASP A 354 -11.54 27.09 -16.05
CA ASP A 354 -11.75 27.78 -14.75
C ASP A 354 -13.18 27.71 -14.17
N GLU A 355 -14.17 27.06 -14.80
CA GLU A 355 -15.57 27.10 -14.28
C GLU A 355 -16.10 25.82 -13.59
N LEU A 356 -15.36 24.70 -13.55
CA LEU A 356 -15.92 23.42 -13.05
C LEU A 356 -15.47 22.96 -11.65
N TYR A 357 -14.75 23.79 -10.90
CA TYR A 357 -14.45 23.51 -9.48
C TYR A 357 -15.30 24.34 -8.50
N GLY A 358 -16.36 24.98 -8.98
CA GLY A 358 -17.15 25.96 -8.24
C GLY A 358 -18.61 25.57 -7.97
N GLN A 359 -18.99 24.30 -7.86
CA GLN A 359 -20.28 23.93 -7.26
C GLN A 359 -20.13 22.67 -6.42
N SER A 360 -19.89 22.84 -5.12
CA SER A 360 -20.26 21.84 -4.14
C SER A 360 -21.76 21.57 -4.31
N GLN A 361 -22.12 20.38 -4.78
CA GLN A 361 -23.48 19.89 -4.56
C GLN A 361 -23.62 19.70 -3.04
N ASP A 362 -24.19 20.71 -2.40
CA ASP A 362 -24.94 20.51 -1.16
C ASP A 362 -25.96 19.42 -1.45
N HIS A 363 -25.70 18.22 -0.93
CA HIS A 363 -26.75 17.25 -0.76
C HIS A 363 -27.65 17.78 0.36
N PRO A 364 -28.93 18.13 0.09
CA PRO A 364 -29.85 18.40 1.18
C PRO A 364 -29.97 17.12 2.00
N ARG A 365 -29.62 17.22 3.29
CA ARG A 365 -29.96 16.18 4.26
C ARG A 365 -31.49 16.12 4.35
N ALA A 366 -32.05 15.03 3.85
CA ALA A 366 -33.34 14.53 4.30
C ALA A 366 -33.08 13.44 5.34
#